data_AF-A0A519JTH6-F1
#
_entry.id   AF-A0A519JTH6-F1
#
_cell.length_a   1.000
_cell.length_b   1.000
_cell.length_c   1.000
_cell.angle_alpha   90.00
_cell.angle_beta   90.00
_cell.angle_gamma   90.00
#
_symmetry.space_group_name_H-M   'P 1'
#
loop_
_entity.id
_entity.type
_entity.pdbx_description
1 polymer ?
#
loop_
_entity_poly.entity_id
_entity_poly.type
_entity_poly.pdbx_seq_one_letter_code
_entity_poly.pdbx_strand_id
1 'polypeptide(L)' 'MAGTITVEDRGHVRLIGLNRPEKRNAFTFDMLAELARAYTDLADAP' A
#
# COMPACT_ATOMS: atom_id res chain seq x y z
N MET A 1 13.41 5.74 -5.20
CA MET A 1 12.22 6.61 -5.06
C MET A 1 11.25 5.85 -4.17
N ALA A 2 10.84 6.42 -3.03
CA ALA A 2 9.86 5.76 -2.17
C ALA A 2 8.49 5.79 -2.86
N GLY A 3 7.81 4.65 -2.96
CA GLY A 3 6.48 4.54 -3.55
C GLY A 3 5.45 5.37 -2.79
N THR A 4 4.33 5.67 -3.46
CA THR A 4 3.20 6.40 -2.86
C THR A 4 2.35 5.52 -1.94
N ILE A 5 2.58 4.20 -1.95
CA ILE A 5 2.09 3.23 -0.98
C ILE A 5 3.30 2.59 -0.30
N THR A 6 3.20 2.34 1.01
CA THR A 6 4.16 1.53 1.77
C THR A 6 3.51 0.23 2.21
N VAL A 7 4.28 -0.86 2.22
CA VAL A 7 3.84 -2.17 2.71
C VAL A 7 4.87 -2.66 3.72
N GLU A 8 4.40 -3.03 4.91
CA GLU A 8 5.23 -3.58 5.99
C GLU A 8 4.50 -4.75 6.65
N ASP A 9 5.16 -5.90 6.75
CA ASP A 9 4.60 -7.08 7.44
C ASP A 9 5.09 -7.15 8.89
N ARG A 10 4.13 -7.21 9.83
CA ARG A 10 4.35 -7.35 11.26
C ARG A 10 3.69 -8.62 11.77
N GLY A 11 4.38 -9.75 11.57
CA GLY A 11 3.85 -11.07 11.90
C GLY A 11 2.66 -11.41 11.00
N HIS A 12 1.48 -11.60 11.59
CA HIS A 12 0.23 -11.90 10.86
C HIS A 12 -0.55 -10.64 10.43
N VAL A 13 0.03 -9.45 10.62
CA VAL A 13 -0.59 -8.17 10.27
C VAL A 13 0.22 -7.49 9.17
N ARG A 14 -0.41 -7.20 8.04
CA ARG A 14 0.17 -6.35 6.99
C ARG A 14 -0.30 -4.90 7.16
N LEU A 15 0.66 -3.98 7.27
CA LEU A 15 0.42 -2.54 7.28
C LEU A 15 0.58 -2.00 5.86
N ILE A 16 -0.50 -1.43 5.33
CA ILE A 16 -0.50 -0.74 4.03
C ILE A 16 -0.68 0.75 4.31
N GLY A 17 0.37 1.53 4.09
CA GLY A 17 0.39 2.97 4.38
C GLY A 17 0.23 3.81 3.12
N LEU A 18 -0.54 4.90 3.22
CA LEU A 18 -0.59 5.93 2.17
C LEU A 18 0.56 6.92 2.41
N ASN A 19 1.48 7.00 1.45
CA ASN A 19 2.73 7.75 1.54
C ASN A 19 2.77 8.88 0.50
N ARG A 20 1.78 9.77 0.55
CA ARG A 20 1.72 10.98 -0.28
C ARG A 20 1.29 12.21 0.54
N PRO A 21 2.03 12.53 1.62
CA PRO A 21 1.64 13.54 2.60
C PRO A 21 1.48 14.95 2.00
N GLU A 22 2.30 15.30 1.01
CA GLU A 22 2.26 16.58 0.31
C GLU A 22 0.96 16.83 -0.47
N LYS A 23 0.18 15.76 -0.68
CA LYS A 23 -1.15 15.82 -1.30
C LYS A 23 -2.23 15.27 -0.36
N ARG A 24 -1.95 15.22 0.94
CA ARG A 24 -2.85 14.70 1.97
C ARG A 24 -3.36 13.29 1.62
N ASN A 25 -2.50 12.48 1.03
CA ASN A 25 -2.81 11.12 0.58
C ASN A 25 -3.92 11.03 -0.48
N ALA A 26 -4.13 12.10 -1.27
CA ALA A 26 -5.04 12.05 -2.40
C ALA A 26 -4.63 10.95 -3.39
N PHE A 27 -5.59 10.09 -3.74
CA PHE A 27 -5.36 8.95 -4.62
C PHE A 27 -5.02 9.37 -6.05
N THR A 28 -4.15 8.57 -6.66
CA THR A 28 -3.89 8.54 -8.11
C THR A 28 -4.23 7.14 -8.63
N PHE A 29 -4.32 6.97 -9.95
CA PHE A 29 -4.56 5.63 -10.53
C PHE A 29 -3.44 4.64 -10.17
N ASP A 30 -2.19 5.10 -10.14
CA ASP A 30 -1.05 4.26 -9.75
C ASP A 30 -1.14 3.82 -8.29
N MET A 31 -1.52 4.74 -7.38
CA MET A 31 -1.75 4.39 -5.97
C MET A 31 -2.85 3.34 -5.81
N LEU A 32 -3.93 3.44 -6.58
CA LEU A 32 -5.02 2.46 -6.55
C LEU A 32 -4.55 1.09 -7.06
N ALA A 33 -3.72 1.07 -8.10
CA ALA A 33 -3.13 -0.17 -8.62
C ALA A 33 -2.16 -0.81 -7.61
N GLU A 34 -1.31 -0.01 -6.95
CA GLU A 34 -0.41 -0.47 -5.88
C GLU A 34 -1.20 -1.01 -4.69
N LEU A 35 -2.27 -0.32 -4.29
CA LEU A 35 -3.15 -0.75 -3.21
C LEU A 35 -3.84 -2.09 -3.55
N ALA A 36 -4.38 -2.23 -4.76
CA ALA A 36 -5.00 -3.46 -5.22
C ALA A 36 -4.03 -4.65 -5.20
N ARG A 37 -2.78 -4.43 -5.63
CA ARG A 37 -1.71 -5.44 -5.55
C ARG A 37 -1.43 -5.83 -4.09
N ALA A 38 -1.23 -4.86 -3.20
CA ALA A 38 -0.95 -5.13 -1.80
C ALA A 38 -2.05 -5.94 -1.09
N TYR A 39 -3.33 -5.72 -1.45
CA TYR A 39 -4.46 -6.52 -0.97
C TYR A 39 -4.49 -7.93 -1.58
N THR A 40 -4.16 -8.08 -2.85
CA THR A 40 -4.07 -9.39 -3.51
C THR A 40 -2.97 -10.24 -2.86
N ASP A 41 -1.79 -9.65 -2.70
CA ASP A 41 -0.65 -10.29 -2.07
C ASP A 41 -0.91 -10.65 -0.59
N LEU A 42 -1.84 -9.94 0.07
CA LEU A 42 -2.26 -10.25 1.44
C LEU A 42 -3.21 -11.46 1.46
N ALA A 43 -4.13 -11.54 0.50
CA ALA A 43 -5.07 -12.65 0.40
C ALA A 43 -4.36 -13.97 0.04
N ASP A 44 -3.29 -13.88 -0.74
CA ASP A 44 -2.46 -15.03 -1.11
C ASP A 44 -1.43 -15.42 -0.03
N ALA A 45 -1.30 -14.61 1.04
CA ALA A 45 -0.42 -14.92 2.14
C ALA A 45 -0.97 -16.11 2.96
N PRO A 46 -0.11 -17.08 3.34
CA PRO A 46 -0.53 -18.33 3.99
C PRO A 46 -1.05 -18.15 5.43
#